data_AF-A0A2E4I7J5-F1
#
_entry.id   AF-A0A2E4I7J5-F1
#
_cell.length_a   1.000
_cell.length_b   1.000
_cell.length_c   1.000
_cell.angle_alpha   90.00
_cell.angle_beta   90.00
_cell.angle_gamma   90.00
#
_symmetry.space_group_name_H-M   'P 1'
#
loop_
_entity.id
_entity.type
_entity.pdbx_description
1 polymer ?
#
loop_
_entity_poly.entity_id
_entity_poly.type
_entity_poly.pdbx_seq_one_letter_code
_entity_poly.pdbx_strand_id
1 'polypeptide(L)'
;HADATFNRASLGRYEMGSTFKAFTLAMALDSGVVTLRDEFDATEPLHVANTTIHDFHAQSRWLSVPEIFVHSSNIGAARIALAVGGPQQKKFLGRIGLLDAISFDLPEISKPGYPETWRKINTATISYGHGISVSPIHLAASVAALVNGGIWCPPTLVRHKEGLIKGRRVITEATSLSMRQLFRLAVTHGTGGLAAVEGYLVGGKTGTANKVNVGKKGYDSSRVISSFVGVFPMSEPKYLILVLLDEPKGKHSAVSQNTGGWVAAPVVGNVIRRIGPMEGIAPMLDPILDASAPGTVVELDGDEIRLAAH
;
A
#
# COMPACT_ATOMS: atom_id res chain seq x y z
N HIS A 1 9.02 29.16 -9.99
CA HIS A 1 8.11 29.12 -11.16
C HIS A 1 8.04 27.75 -11.84
N ALA A 2 9.15 27.03 -12.11
CA ALA A 2 9.11 25.69 -12.73
C ALA A 2 8.35 24.61 -11.92
N ASP A 3 8.24 24.78 -10.60
CA ASP A 3 7.60 23.79 -9.72
C ASP A 3 6.06 23.82 -9.72
N ALA A 4 5.46 24.90 -10.22
CA ALA A 4 4.00 25.09 -10.26
C ALA A 4 3.35 24.46 -11.51
N THR A 5 4.11 24.26 -12.59
CA THR A 5 3.63 23.63 -13.83
C THR A 5 3.92 22.13 -13.88
N PHE A 6 4.62 21.58 -12.88
CA PHE A 6 4.96 20.16 -12.84
C PHE A 6 3.83 19.35 -12.22
N ASN A 7 3.17 18.53 -13.05
CA ASN A 7 2.13 17.62 -12.58
C ASN A 7 2.72 16.43 -11.80
N ARG A 8 2.81 16.59 -10.48
CA ARG A 8 3.32 15.56 -9.57
C ARG A 8 2.52 14.25 -9.61
N ALA A 9 1.23 14.30 -9.96
CA ALA A 9 0.35 13.14 -9.89
C ALA A 9 0.59 12.13 -11.02
N SER A 10 0.86 12.60 -12.24
CA SER A 10 1.08 11.74 -13.41
C SER A 10 2.54 11.71 -13.89
N LEU A 11 3.27 12.82 -13.77
CA LEU A 11 4.64 12.99 -14.25
C LEU A 11 5.70 12.80 -13.15
N GLY A 12 5.36 13.09 -11.88
CA GLY A 12 6.23 12.84 -10.74
C GLY A 12 6.52 11.36 -10.53
N ARG A 13 7.79 10.98 -10.27
CA ARG A 13 8.17 9.60 -9.91
C ARG A 13 8.75 9.57 -8.51
N TYR A 14 8.28 8.62 -7.71
CA TYR A 14 8.69 8.47 -6.32
C TYR A 14 8.85 6.99 -5.99
N GLU A 15 9.82 6.68 -5.15
CA GLU A 15 9.81 5.41 -4.42
C GLU A 15 8.68 5.49 -3.39
N MET A 16 7.68 4.62 -3.51
CA MET A 16 6.45 4.73 -2.71
C MET A 16 6.51 3.95 -1.39
N GLY A 17 7.68 3.38 -1.07
CA GLY A 17 7.97 2.74 0.20
C GLY A 17 6.93 1.70 0.59
N SER A 18 6.53 1.69 1.87
CA SER A 18 5.67 0.67 2.46
C SER A 18 4.28 0.51 1.83
N THR A 19 3.83 1.41 0.95
CA THR A 19 2.61 1.17 0.14
C THR A 19 2.76 -0.05 -0.77
N PHE A 20 3.98 -0.36 -1.23
CA PHE A 20 4.26 -1.52 -2.09
C PHE A 20 4.04 -2.87 -1.41
N LYS A 21 3.99 -2.91 -0.07
CA LYS A 21 3.67 -4.13 0.67
C LYS A 21 2.28 -4.65 0.33
N ALA A 22 1.36 -3.77 -0.08
CA ALA A 22 0.05 -4.19 -0.57
C ALA A 22 0.17 -5.08 -1.81
N PHE A 23 1.06 -4.74 -2.75
CA PHE A 23 1.31 -5.54 -3.94
C PHE A 23 2.05 -6.83 -3.61
N THR A 24 3.01 -6.79 -2.69
CA THR A 24 3.74 -7.98 -2.24
C THR A 24 2.82 -9.02 -1.63
N LEU A 25 1.93 -8.59 -0.72
CA LEU A 25 0.98 -9.50 -0.08
C LEU A 25 -0.09 -9.98 -1.06
N ALA A 26 -0.64 -9.08 -1.88
CA ALA A 26 -1.60 -9.48 -2.92
C ALA A 26 -1.01 -10.52 -3.87
N MET A 27 0.24 -10.33 -4.30
CA MET A 27 0.95 -11.30 -5.14
C MET A 27 1.08 -12.67 -4.45
N ALA A 28 1.51 -12.67 -3.19
CA ALA A 28 1.76 -13.90 -2.45
C ALA A 28 0.46 -14.69 -2.22
N LEU A 29 -0.60 -14.01 -1.79
CA LEU A 29 -1.94 -14.57 -1.62
C LEU A 29 -2.53 -15.06 -2.95
N ASP A 30 -2.44 -14.27 -4.02
CA ASP A 30 -2.99 -14.62 -5.34
C ASP A 30 -2.30 -15.82 -5.99
N SER A 31 -1.00 -15.98 -5.72
CA SER A 31 -0.23 -17.12 -6.20
C SER A 31 -0.47 -18.40 -5.39
N GLY A 32 -1.09 -18.30 -4.22
CA GLY A 32 -1.26 -19.41 -3.28
C GLY A 32 0.03 -19.87 -2.60
N VAL A 33 1.15 -19.16 -2.81
CA VAL A 33 2.44 -19.47 -2.16
C VAL A 33 2.40 -19.17 -0.66
N VAL A 34 1.57 -18.19 -0.27
CA VAL A 34 1.40 -17.75 1.11
C VAL A 34 -0.08 -17.65 1.45
N THR A 35 -0.44 -18.00 2.68
CA THR A 35 -1.78 -17.83 3.25
C THR A 35 -1.78 -16.80 4.39
N LEU A 36 -2.96 -16.32 4.80
CA LEU A 36 -3.08 -15.40 5.95
C LEU A 36 -2.66 -16.02 7.29
N ARG A 37 -2.50 -17.36 7.34
CA ARG A 37 -2.10 -18.10 8.55
C ARG A 37 -0.60 -18.36 8.61
N ASP A 38 0.13 -18.05 7.54
CA ASP A 38 1.57 -18.27 7.51
C ASP A 38 2.27 -17.21 8.36
N GLU A 39 3.45 -17.58 8.85
CA GLU A 39 4.30 -16.71 9.64
C GLU A 39 5.70 -16.60 9.03
N PHE A 40 6.35 -15.47 9.29
CA PHE A 40 7.71 -15.22 8.87
C PHE A 40 8.55 -14.70 10.02
N ASP A 41 9.76 -15.24 10.11
CA ASP A 41 10.77 -14.82 11.07
C ASP A 41 11.19 -13.35 10.88
N ALA A 42 10.84 -12.48 11.83
CA ALA A 42 11.34 -11.11 11.93
C ALA A 42 12.09 -10.87 13.26
N THR A 43 12.72 -11.92 13.80
CA THR A 43 13.51 -11.85 15.05
C THR A 43 14.76 -10.98 14.89
N GLU A 44 15.42 -11.09 13.73
CA GLU A 44 16.68 -10.43 13.42
C GLU A 44 16.63 -9.73 12.05
N PRO A 45 17.47 -8.70 11.82
CA PRO A 45 17.61 -8.07 10.50
C PRO A 45 17.90 -9.09 9.39
N LEU A 46 17.26 -8.92 8.24
CA LEU A 46 17.43 -9.84 7.13
C LEU A 46 18.63 -9.46 6.26
N HIS A 47 19.58 -10.38 6.14
CA HIS A 47 20.72 -10.23 5.24
C HIS A 47 20.42 -10.79 3.85
N VAL A 48 20.48 -9.94 2.82
CA VAL A 48 20.31 -10.33 1.41
C VAL A 48 21.49 -9.80 0.61
N ALA A 49 22.37 -10.70 0.17
CA ALA A 49 23.64 -10.35 -0.45
C ALA A 49 24.43 -9.36 0.43
N ASN A 50 24.74 -8.16 -0.05
CA ASN A 50 25.54 -7.16 0.67
C ASN A 50 24.67 -6.09 1.35
N THR A 51 23.40 -6.38 1.62
CA THR A 51 22.46 -5.44 2.23
C THR A 51 21.76 -6.07 3.40
N THR A 52 21.65 -5.30 4.49
CA THR A 52 20.88 -5.66 5.67
C THR A 52 19.57 -4.88 5.66
N ILE A 53 18.46 -5.59 5.78
CA ILE A 53 17.11 -5.02 5.80
C ILE A 53 16.65 -4.95 7.25
N HIS A 54 16.23 -3.75 7.65
CA HIS A 54 15.74 -3.46 8.99
C HIS A 54 14.27 -3.01 8.93
N ASP A 55 13.54 -3.31 10.00
CA ASP A 55 12.25 -2.71 10.29
C ASP A 55 12.44 -1.36 10.97
N PHE A 56 11.54 -0.40 10.68
CA PHE A 56 11.55 0.90 11.35
C PHE A 56 11.21 0.77 12.84
N HIS A 57 10.25 -0.11 13.14
CA HIS A 57 9.91 -0.56 14.49
C HIS A 57 9.97 -2.08 14.51
N ALA A 58 11.10 -2.63 14.94
CA ALA A 58 11.29 -4.07 15.01
C ALA A 58 10.41 -4.68 16.11
N GLN A 59 9.68 -5.74 15.74
CA GLN A 59 8.90 -6.54 16.69
C GLN A 59 9.75 -7.64 17.35
N SER A 60 10.89 -8.00 16.73
CA SER A 60 11.85 -8.99 17.25
C SER A 60 11.23 -10.35 17.60
N ARG A 61 10.29 -10.80 16.78
CA ARG A 61 9.59 -12.09 16.88
C ARG A 61 9.15 -12.59 15.50
N TRP A 62 8.58 -13.78 15.45
CA TRP A 62 7.85 -14.24 14.27
C TRP A 62 6.59 -13.40 14.09
N LEU A 63 6.27 -13.08 12.83
CA LEU A 63 5.11 -12.28 12.47
C LEU A 63 4.20 -13.03 11.52
N SER A 64 2.90 -13.04 11.83
CA SER A 64 1.86 -13.50 10.90
C SER A 64 1.78 -12.57 9.68
N VAL A 65 1.24 -13.06 8.56
CA VAL A 65 1.03 -12.24 7.35
C VAL A 65 0.23 -10.95 7.62
N PRO A 66 -0.87 -10.98 8.40
CA PRO A 66 -1.54 -9.76 8.84
C PRO A 66 -0.63 -8.80 9.62
N GLU A 67 0.14 -9.29 10.59
CA GLU A 67 1.06 -8.47 11.39
C GLU A 67 2.12 -7.79 10.52
N ILE A 68 2.66 -8.50 9.52
CA ILE A 68 3.62 -7.94 8.57
C ILE A 68 3.04 -6.71 7.86
N PHE A 69 1.75 -6.73 7.53
CA PHE A 69 1.07 -5.60 6.89
C PHE A 69 0.75 -4.47 7.87
N VAL A 70 0.20 -4.81 9.05
CA VAL A 70 -0.25 -3.89 10.10
C VAL A 70 0.91 -3.11 10.70
N HIS A 71 1.96 -3.83 11.13
CA HIS A 71 3.20 -3.26 11.68
C HIS A 71 4.14 -2.78 10.60
N SER A 72 3.82 -3.06 9.33
CA SER A 72 4.60 -2.64 8.19
C SER A 72 6.05 -3.13 8.32
N SER A 73 6.25 -4.43 8.54
CA SER A 73 7.58 -5.07 8.56
C SER A 73 8.19 -5.11 7.16
N ASN A 74 9.38 -4.53 6.98
CA ASN A 74 10.20 -4.66 5.77
C ASN A 74 10.79 -6.07 5.68
N ILE A 75 11.22 -6.63 6.81
CA ILE A 75 11.77 -7.99 6.89
C ILE A 75 10.74 -9.01 6.42
N GLY A 76 9.52 -8.97 6.97
CA GLY A 76 8.43 -9.87 6.58
C GLY A 76 8.07 -9.73 5.09
N ALA A 77 7.92 -8.49 4.60
CA ALA A 77 7.64 -8.24 3.17
C ALA A 77 8.75 -8.80 2.26
N ALA A 78 10.01 -8.62 2.63
CA ALA A 78 11.15 -9.13 1.88
C ALA A 78 11.16 -10.66 1.86
N ARG A 79 10.89 -11.33 2.99
CA ARG A 79 10.80 -12.79 3.05
C ARG A 79 9.66 -13.34 2.21
N ILE A 80 8.47 -12.74 2.28
CA ILE A 80 7.33 -13.10 1.42
C ILE A 80 7.70 -12.98 -0.05
N ALA A 81 8.29 -11.85 -0.48
CA ALA A 81 8.68 -11.66 -1.88
C ALA A 81 9.77 -12.65 -2.32
N LEU A 82 10.71 -13.00 -1.45
CA LEU A 82 11.74 -13.99 -1.73
C LEU A 82 11.16 -15.41 -1.83
N ALA A 83 10.14 -15.75 -1.04
CA ALA A 83 9.42 -17.02 -1.12
C ALA A 83 8.66 -17.17 -2.46
N VAL A 84 8.01 -16.09 -2.92
CA VAL A 84 7.32 -16.07 -4.24
C VAL A 84 8.30 -16.02 -5.41
N GLY A 85 9.40 -15.28 -5.27
CA GLY A 85 10.49 -15.19 -6.24
C GLY A 85 10.40 -14.01 -7.20
N GLY A 86 11.58 -13.51 -7.59
CA GLY A 86 11.74 -12.31 -8.44
C GLY A 86 11.03 -12.35 -9.80
N PRO A 87 11.10 -13.46 -10.57
CA PRO A 87 10.37 -13.54 -11.84
C PRO A 87 8.87 -13.35 -11.69
N GLN A 88 8.27 -13.91 -10.63
CA GLN A 88 6.84 -13.76 -10.38
C GLN A 88 6.49 -12.37 -9.84
N GLN A 89 7.35 -11.77 -9.02
CA GLN A 89 7.21 -10.35 -8.64
C GLN A 89 7.21 -9.42 -9.84
N LYS A 90 8.17 -9.58 -10.76
CA LYS A 90 8.21 -8.78 -12.00
C LYS A 90 6.94 -8.98 -12.83
N LYS A 91 6.51 -10.24 -13.02
CA LYS A 91 5.30 -10.57 -13.77
C LYS A 91 4.05 -9.96 -13.14
N PHE A 92 3.91 -10.05 -11.81
CA PHE A 92 2.78 -9.49 -11.07
C PHE A 92 2.74 -7.97 -11.16
N LEU A 93 3.87 -7.28 -10.96
CA LEU A 93 3.95 -5.82 -11.04
C LEU A 93 3.65 -5.31 -12.45
N GLY A 94 4.10 -6.03 -13.50
CA GLY A 94 3.70 -5.75 -14.87
C GLY A 94 2.20 -5.96 -15.07
N ARG A 95 1.68 -7.09 -14.61
CA ARG A 95 0.25 -7.41 -14.67
C ARG A 95 -0.60 -6.39 -13.92
N ILE A 96 -0.16 -5.75 -12.85
CA ILE A 96 -0.98 -4.73 -12.17
C ILE A 96 -0.74 -3.30 -12.69
N GLY A 97 0.11 -3.13 -13.72
CA GLY A 97 0.33 -1.85 -14.39
C GLY A 97 1.38 -0.95 -13.71
N LEU A 98 2.34 -1.54 -12.98
CA LEU A 98 3.41 -0.79 -12.29
C LEU A 98 4.74 -0.77 -13.03
N LEU A 99 4.83 -1.40 -14.22
CA LEU A 99 6.08 -1.45 -15.00
C LEU A 99 5.99 -0.74 -16.37
N ASP A 100 4.79 -0.42 -16.83
CA ASP A 100 4.54 0.26 -18.10
C ASP A 100 3.97 1.65 -17.86
N ALA A 101 4.08 2.53 -18.85
CA ALA A 101 3.42 3.83 -18.78
C ALA A 101 1.90 3.62 -18.74
N ILE A 102 1.22 4.27 -17.79
CA ILE A 102 -0.23 4.18 -17.66
C ILE A 102 -0.91 4.87 -18.85
N SER A 103 -2.06 4.33 -19.27
CA SER A 103 -2.96 5.04 -20.17
C SER A 103 -3.79 6.04 -19.36
N PHE A 104 -3.77 7.32 -19.75
CA PHE A 104 -4.46 8.40 -19.05
C PHE A 104 -4.78 9.54 -20.02
N ASP A 105 -5.74 10.38 -19.67
CA ASP A 105 -6.23 11.46 -20.55
C ASP A 105 -5.22 12.60 -20.73
N LEU A 106 -4.26 12.74 -19.81
CA LEU A 106 -3.21 13.75 -19.93
C LEU A 106 -1.96 13.17 -20.59
N PRO A 107 -1.25 13.93 -21.45
CA PRO A 107 -0.01 13.47 -22.09
C PRO A 107 1.19 13.43 -21.12
N GLU A 108 1.10 14.11 -19.98
CA GLU A 108 2.17 14.26 -18.99
C GLU A 108 2.30 13.00 -18.11
N ILE A 109 2.75 11.91 -18.72
CA ILE A 109 2.83 10.60 -18.06
C ILE A 109 4.29 10.19 -17.92
N SER A 110 4.69 9.85 -16.71
CA SER A 110 6.01 9.26 -16.46
C SER A 110 6.00 7.76 -16.67
N LYS A 111 7.12 7.23 -17.18
CA LYS A 111 7.37 5.78 -17.20
C LYS A 111 7.97 5.33 -15.86
N PRO A 112 7.44 4.26 -15.23
CA PRO A 112 8.05 3.65 -14.05
C PRO A 112 9.56 3.40 -14.21
N GLY A 113 10.33 3.65 -13.16
CA GLY A 113 11.76 3.35 -13.11
C GLY A 113 12.02 2.15 -12.20
N TYR A 114 12.72 1.14 -12.70
CA TYR A 114 13.04 -0.10 -11.97
C TYR A 114 14.33 -0.71 -12.57
N PRO A 115 15.02 -1.63 -11.88
CA PRO A 115 16.27 -2.23 -12.36
C PRO A 115 16.03 -3.13 -13.58
N GLU A 116 16.95 -3.07 -14.54
CA GLU A 116 16.91 -3.96 -15.72
C GLU A 116 17.05 -5.44 -15.32
N THR A 117 17.98 -5.73 -14.40
CA THR A 117 18.21 -7.08 -13.85
C THR A 117 17.46 -7.25 -12.54
N TRP A 118 16.65 -8.31 -12.44
CA TRP A 118 15.84 -8.61 -11.25
C TRP A 118 16.51 -9.64 -10.35
N ARG A 119 17.48 -9.21 -9.53
CA ARG A 119 18.22 -10.09 -8.61
C ARG A 119 17.44 -10.32 -7.31
N LYS A 120 17.93 -11.22 -6.45
CA LYS A 120 17.36 -11.46 -5.10
C LYS A 120 17.28 -10.17 -4.28
N ILE A 121 18.32 -9.34 -4.30
CA ILE A 121 18.30 -8.05 -3.59
C ILE A 121 17.21 -7.11 -4.13
N ASN A 122 17.04 -7.03 -5.46
CA ASN A 122 15.97 -6.22 -6.04
C ASN A 122 14.60 -6.76 -5.64
N THR A 123 14.45 -8.09 -5.60
CA THR A 123 13.22 -8.74 -5.16
C THR A 123 12.84 -8.33 -3.74
N ALA A 124 13.84 -8.36 -2.84
CA ALA A 124 13.69 -7.97 -1.46
C ALA A 124 13.37 -6.46 -1.32
N THR A 125 14.13 -5.56 -1.95
CA THR A 125 13.92 -4.11 -1.78
C THR A 125 12.62 -3.61 -2.41
N ILE A 126 12.25 -4.13 -3.58
CA ILE A 126 11.01 -3.76 -4.28
C ILE A 126 9.79 -4.18 -3.46
N SER A 127 9.89 -5.23 -2.66
CA SER A 127 8.77 -5.72 -1.85
C SER A 127 8.22 -4.70 -0.84
N TYR A 128 9.08 -3.77 -0.41
CA TYR A 128 8.73 -2.64 0.46
C TYR A 128 9.01 -1.30 -0.23
N GLY A 129 9.01 -1.28 -1.56
CA GLY A 129 8.92 -0.08 -2.38
C GLY A 129 10.21 0.71 -2.60
N HIS A 130 11.38 0.07 -2.45
CA HIS A 130 12.69 0.67 -2.74
C HIS A 130 13.35 0.02 -3.95
N GLY A 131 14.02 0.83 -4.77
CA GLY A 131 14.56 0.40 -6.07
C GLY A 131 13.53 0.32 -7.18
N ILE A 132 12.31 0.81 -6.94
CA ILE A 132 11.28 1.04 -7.95
C ILE A 132 10.61 2.39 -7.69
N SER A 133 10.39 3.15 -8.75
CA SER A 133 9.74 4.45 -8.72
C SER A 133 8.55 4.47 -9.69
N VAL A 134 7.41 4.96 -9.20
CA VAL A 134 6.16 5.08 -9.97
C VAL A 134 5.55 6.45 -9.71
N SER A 135 4.59 6.87 -10.53
CA SER A 135 3.82 8.08 -10.24
C SER A 135 2.64 7.79 -9.31
N PRO A 136 2.12 8.81 -8.59
CA PRO A 136 0.95 8.67 -7.74
C PRO A 136 -0.25 8.01 -8.44
N ILE A 137 -0.49 8.32 -9.72
CA ILE A 137 -1.60 7.71 -10.46
C ILE A 137 -1.39 6.20 -10.72
N HIS A 138 -0.16 5.74 -10.95
CA HIS A 138 0.12 4.31 -11.08
C HIS A 138 -0.18 3.58 -9.76
N LEU A 139 0.24 4.16 -8.63
CA LEU A 139 -0.03 3.62 -7.30
C LEU A 139 -1.54 3.56 -7.04
N ALA A 140 -2.26 4.66 -7.28
CA ALA A 140 -3.69 4.76 -7.07
C ALA A 140 -4.48 3.73 -7.91
N ALA A 141 -4.23 3.67 -9.22
CA ALA A 141 -4.92 2.71 -10.10
C ALA A 141 -4.62 1.25 -9.72
N SER A 142 -3.38 0.96 -9.33
CA SER A 142 -2.97 -0.39 -8.95
C SER A 142 -3.57 -0.81 -7.60
N VAL A 143 -3.62 0.09 -6.61
CA VAL A 143 -4.28 -0.20 -5.32
C VAL A 143 -5.79 -0.35 -5.50
N ALA A 144 -6.43 0.46 -6.34
CA ALA A 144 -7.85 0.31 -6.66
C ALA A 144 -8.17 -1.11 -7.16
N ALA A 145 -7.30 -1.65 -8.02
CA ALA A 145 -7.42 -3.02 -8.52
C ALA A 145 -7.31 -4.09 -7.41
N LEU A 146 -6.60 -3.82 -6.31
CA LEU A 146 -6.49 -4.74 -5.18
C LEU A 146 -7.78 -4.86 -4.36
N VAL A 147 -8.62 -3.83 -4.38
CA VAL A 147 -9.79 -3.73 -3.49
C VAL A 147 -11.13 -3.74 -4.24
N ASN A 148 -11.14 -3.67 -5.57
CA ASN A 148 -12.38 -3.61 -6.36
C ASN A 148 -12.81 -4.97 -6.95
N GLY A 149 -12.47 -6.08 -6.29
CA GLY A 149 -12.75 -7.44 -6.80
C GLY A 149 -11.68 -7.95 -7.77
N GLY A 150 -10.51 -7.29 -7.81
CA GLY A 150 -9.35 -7.76 -8.57
C GLY A 150 -9.29 -7.29 -10.01
N ILE A 151 -9.97 -6.19 -10.36
CA ILE A 151 -10.09 -5.70 -11.73
C ILE A 151 -9.28 -4.41 -11.87
N TRP A 152 -8.23 -4.44 -12.69
CA TRP A 152 -7.53 -3.22 -13.05
C TRP A 152 -8.30 -2.47 -14.13
N CYS A 153 -8.59 -1.19 -13.87
CA CYS A 153 -9.25 -0.29 -14.80
C CYS A 153 -8.30 0.87 -15.14
N PRO A 154 -8.20 1.29 -16.40
CA PRO A 154 -7.50 2.53 -16.75
C PRO A 154 -8.13 3.73 -16.03
N PRO A 155 -7.36 4.59 -15.36
CA PRO A 155 -7.88 5.81 -14.79
C PRO A 155 -8.21 6.82 -15.88
N THR A 156 -9.25 7.63 -15.67
CA THR A 156 -9.72 8.65 -16.60
C THR A 156 -10.09 9.91 -15.82
N LEU A 157 -9.79 11.09 -16.36
CA LEU A 157 -10.32 12.37 -15.91
C LEU A 157 -11.65 12.68 -16.59
N VAL A 158 -11.77 12.34 -17.87
CA VAL A 158 -12.97 12.60 -18.66
C VAL A 158 -13.94 11.44 -18.48
N ARG A 159 -15.20 11.78 -18.17
CA ARG A 159 -16.26 10.79 -18.10
C ARG A 159 -16.54 10.20 -19.49
N HIS A 160 -16.43 8.89 -19.63
CA HIS A 160 -16.75 8.19 -20.86
C HIS A 160 -18.27 8.09 -21.06
N LYS A 161 -18.74 8.51 -22.24
CA LYS A 161 -20.18 8.51 -22.60
C LYS A 161 -20.74 7.10 -22.81
N GLU A 162 -19.89 6.17 -23.26
CA GLU A 162 -20.27 4.78 -23.58
C GLU A 162 -20.26 3.85 -22.34
N GLY A 163 -20.06 4.41 -21.15
CA GLY A 163 -19.97 3.67 -19.89
C GLY A 163 -18.53 3.46 -19.42
N LEU A 164 -18.36 2.57 -18.44
CA LEU A 164 -17.05 2.29 -17.83
C LEU A 164 -16.14 1.58 -18.84
N ILE A 165 -14.87 2.00 -18.91
CA ILE A 165 -13.85 1.27 -19.68
C ILE A 165 -13.76 -0.15 -19.10
N LYS A 166 -13.84 -1.15 -19.98
CA LYS A 166 -13.71 -2.55 -19.59
C LYS A 166 -12.33 -2.79 -18.96
N GLY A 167 -12.32 -3.08 -17.67
CA GLY A 167 -11.12 -3.48 -16.95
C GLY A 167 -10.69 -4.91 -17.27
N ARG A 168 -9.56 -5.31 -16.67
CA ARG A 168 -8.99 -6.65 -16.79
C ARG A 168 -8.67 -7.23 -15.42
N ARG A 169 -8.92 -8.53 -15.23
CA ARG A 169 -8.63 -9.20 -13.97
C ARG A 169 -7.11 -9.30 -13.74
N VAL A 170 -6.66 -8.90 -12.56
CA VAL A 170 -5.24 -8.91 -12.15
C VAL A 170 -4.98 -9.71 -10.89
N ILE A 171 -6.01 -9.94 -10.07
CA ILE A 171 -6.02 -10.88 -8.95
C ILE A 171 -7.40 -11.54 -8.87
N THR A 172 -7.51 -12.63 -8.12
CA THR A 172 -8.80 -13.25 -7.81
C THR A 172 -9.63 -12.33 -6.92
N GLU A 173 -10.95 -12.52 -6.97
CA GLU A 173 -11.86 -11.82 -6.08
C GLU A 173 -11.59 -12.16 -4.61
N ALA A 174 -11.29 -13.42 -4.29
CA ALA A 174 -10.91 -13.86 -2.96
C ALA A 174 -9.67 -13.12 -2.43
N THR A 175 -8.60 -13.01 -3.26
CA THR A 175 -7.43 -12.18 -2.93
C THR A 175 -7.84 -10.74 -2.65
N SER A 176 -8.74 -10.17 -3.47
CA SER A 176 -9.20 -8.79 -3.30
C SER A 176 -9.94 -8.58 -1.97
N LEU A 177 -10.77 -9.53 -1.55
CA LEU A 177 -11.44 -9.52 -0.24
C LEU A 177 -10.43 -9.61 0.90
N SER A 178 -9.44 -10.50 0.81
CA SER A 178 -8.35 -10.54 1.81
C SER A 178 -7.58 -9.23 1.89
N MET A 179 -7.31 -8.58 0.75
CA MET A 179 -6.66 -7.26 0.75
C MET A 179 -7.52 -6.18 1.41
N ARG A 180 -8.84 -6.18 1.22
CA ARG A 180 -9.75 -5.26 1.94
C ARG A 180 -9.63 -5.41 3.45
N GLN A 181 -9.62 -6.65 3.94
CA GLN A 181 -9.49 -6.96 5.36
C GLN A 181 -8.14 -6.47 5.92
N LEU A 182 -7.04 -6.72 5.21
CA LEU A 182 -5.70 -6.25 5.60
C LEU A 182 -5.61 -4.72 5.63
N PHE A 183 -6.17 -4.03 4.63
CA PHE A 183 -6.26 -2.57 4.61
C PHE A 183 -7.06 -2.04 5.81
N ARG A 184 -8.16 -2.69 6.19
CA ARG A 184 -8.94 -2.31 7.38
C ARG A 184 -8.15 -2.53 8.67
N LEU A 185 -7.46 -3.66 8.81
CA LEU A 185 -6.60 -3.95 9.96
C LEU A 185 -5.49 -2.90 10.12
N ALA A 186 -4.85 -2.49 9.03
CA ALA A 186 -3.79 -1.48 9.08
C ALA A 186 -4.26 -0.11 9.60
N VAL A 187 -5.56 0.20 9.50
CA VAL A 187 -6.15 1.42 10.09
C VAL A 187 -6.67 1.20 11.51
N THR A 188 -7.22 0.02 11.82
CA THR A 188 -7.82 -0.25 13.14
C THR A 188 -6.79 -0.63 14.20
N HIS A 189 -5.74 -1.34 13.81
CA HIS A 189 -4.74 -1.90 14.72
C HIS A 189 -3.30 -1.49 14.36
N GLY A 190 -3.12 -0.77 13.24
CA GLY A 190 -1.81 -0.52 12.67
C GLY A 190 -1.40 0.94 12.56
N THR A 191 -0.35 1.15 11.77
CA THR A 191 0.26 2.47 11.52
C THR A 191 -0.68 3.51 10.88
N GLY A 192 -1.86 3.12 10.40
CA GLY A 192 -2.85 3.97 9.76
C GLY A 192 -3.93 4.57 10.66
N GLY A 193 -3.83 4.38 11.99
CA GLY A 193 -4.86 4.78 12.97
C GLY A 193 -5.44 6.18 12.80
N LEU A 194 -4.62 7.17 12.46
CA LEU A 194 -5.06 8.56 12.32
C LEU A 194 -5.90 8.83 11.05
N ALA A 195 -6.06 7.86 10.14
CA ALA A 195 -7.03 7.95 9.05
C ALA A 195 -8.44 7.47 9.43
N ALA A 196 -8.62 6.87 10.63
CA ALA A 196 -9.91 6.39 11.06
C ALA A 196 -10.94 7.53 11.14
N VAL A 197 -12.14 7.25 10.66
CA VAL A 197 -13.28 8.16 10.77
C VAL A 197 -14.44 7.37 11.34
N GLU A 198 -14.96 7.83 12.47
CA GLU A 198 -16.11 7.20 13.11
C GLU A 198 -17.28 7.09 12.12
N GLY A 199 -17.88 5.90 12.07
CA GLY A 199 -18.95 5.59 11.13
C GLY A 199 -18.51 5.33 9.69
N TYR A 200 -17.22 5.33 9.35
CA TYR A 200 -16.76 4.91 8.03
C TYR A 200 -15.72 3.80 8.14
N LEU A 201 -15.95 2.74 7.37
CA LEU A 201 -15.02 1.60 7.25
C LEU A 201 -13.80 2.00 6.41
N VAL A 202 -12.90 2.79 6.99
CA VAL A 202 -11.67 3.23 6.32
C VAL A 202 -10.63 2.12 6.43
N GLY A 203 -10.01 1.74 5.32
CA GLY A 203 -8.76 1.01 5.35
C GLY A 203 -7.71 1.70 4.50
N GLY A 204 -6.45 1.33 4.68
CA GLY A 204 -5.37 2.04 4.03
C GLY A 204 -4.00 1.47 4.30
N LYS A 205 -3.00 2.11 3.70
CA LYS A 205 -1.60 1.80 3.96
C LYS A 205 -0.74 3.05 3.99
N THR A 206 0.08 3.14 5.02
CA THR A 206 1.15 4.14 5.17
C THR A 206 2.31 3.85 4.21
N GLY A 207 2.84 4.91 3.61
CA GLY A 207 4.12 4.93 2.93
C GLY A 207 5.04 5.97 3.55
N THR A 208 6.27 5.57 3.83
CA THR A 208 7.36 6.49 4.16
C THR A 208 8.58 5.99 3.39
N ALA A 209 9.17 6.85 2.57
CA ALA A 209 10.35 6.51 1.78
C ALA A 209 11.38 7.63 1.90
N ASN A 210 12.63 7.25 2.15
CA ASN A 210 13.74 8.19 2.14
C ASN A 210 14.02 8.61 0.69
N LYS A 211 14.29 9.89 0.46
CA LYS A 211 14.64 10.38 -0.87
C LYS A 211 16.07 9.97 -1.21
N VAL A 212 16.34 9.77 -2.50
CA VAL A 212 17.70 9.49 -2.99
C VAL A 212 18.58 10.73 -2.80
N ASN A 213 19.85 10.53 -2.43
CA ASN A 213 20.80 11.63 -2.31
C ASN A 213 20.99 12.35 -3.65
N VAL A 214 21.01 13.68 -3.64
CA VAL A 214 21.35 14.47 -4.84
C VAL A 214 22.87 14.48 -4.99
N GLY A 215 23.37 13.95 -6.11
CA GLY A 215 24.80 13.94 -6.44
C GLY A 215 25.65 12.90 -5.69
N LYS A 216 25.06 12.02 -4.89
CA LYS A 216 25.74 10.92 -4.19
C LYS A 216 24.92 9.63 -4.25
N LYS A 217 25.55 8.48 -4.01
CA LYS A 217 24.85 7.19 -3.87
C LYS A 217 24.09 7.14 -2.53
N GLY A 218 23.05 6.32 -2.48
CA GLY A 218 22.27 6.04 -1.26
C GLY A 218 21.12 7.02 -1.02
N TYR A 219 20.55 6.94 0.18
CA TYR A 219 19.36 7.69 0.60
C TYR A 219 19.71 8.77 1.61
N ASP A 220 18.89 9.82 1.64
CA ASP A 220 18.93 10.88 2.65
C ASP A 220 17.88 10.58 3.72
N SER A 221 18.32 10.26 4.94
CA SER A 221 17.43 9.95 6.07
C SER A 221 16.71 11.18 6.63
N SER A 222 17.12 12.40 6.26
CA SER A 222 16.47 13.64 6.68
C SER A 222 15.35 14.09 5.75
N ARG A 223 15.28 13.52 4.54
CA ARG A 223 14.33 13.91 3.49
C ARG A 223 13.43 12.74 3.13
N VAL A 224 12.16 12.83 3.50
CA VAL A 224 11.19 11.75 3.31
C VAL A 224 10.04 12.18 2.41
N ILE A 225 9.56 11.22 1.63
CA ILE A 225 8.22 11.26 1.04
C ILE A 225 7.30 10.49 1.97
N SER A 226 6.25 11.15 2.44
CA SER A 226 5.29 10.57 3.37
C SER A 226 3.93 10.51 2.73
N SER A 227 3.35 9.33 2.68
CA SER A 227 2.11 9.08 1.97
C SER A 227 1.16 8.19 2.75
N PHE A 228 -0.11 8.30 2.40
CA PHE A 228 -1.15 7.40 2.84
C PHE A 228 -2.10 7.16 1.67
N VAL A 229 -2.34 5.89 1.36
CA VAL A 229 -3.43 5.49 0.47
C VAL A 229 -4.57 4.98 1.33
N GLY A 230 -5.71 5.65 1.30
CA GLY A 230 -6.93 5.23 1.97
C GLY A 230 -8.01 4.85 0.98
N VAL A 231 -8.85 3.90 1.36
CA VAL A 231 -9.99 3.42 0.60
C VAL A 231 -11.19 3.34 1.53
N PHE A 232 -12.36 3.78 1.07
CA PHE A 232 -13.61 3.66 1.83
C PHE A 232 -14.85 3.64 0.91
N PRO A 233 -15.98 3.11 1.42
CA PRO A 233 -16.05 2.19 2.56
C PRO A 233 -15.41 0.84 2.19
N MET A 234 -14.72 0.19 3.12
CA MET A 234 -13.97 -1.04 2.81
C MET A 234 -14.88 -2.24 2.50
N SER A 235 -16.14 -2.21 2.95
CA SER A 235 -17.14 -3.22 2.61
C SER A 235 -17.59 -3.15 1.15
N GLU A 236 -17.65 -1.95 0.57
CA GLU A 236 -17.98 -1.72 -0.83
C GLU A 236 -17.13 -0.53 -1.35
N PRO A 237 -15.85 -0.76 -1.73
CA PRO A 237 -14.93 0.31 -2.08
C PRO A 237 -15.44 1.21 -3.21
N LYS A 238 -15.69 2.49 -2.89
CA LYS A 238 -16.15 3.51 -3.84
C LYS A 238 -15.10 4.58 -4.12
N TYR A 239 -14.29 4.92 -3.13
CA TYR A 239 -13.30 5.98 -3.23
C TYR A 239 -11.93 5.47 -2.79
N LEU A 240 -10.90 5.90 -3.53
CA LEU A 240 -9.50 5.80 -3.15
C LEU A 240 -8.92 7.21 -3.07
N ILE A 241 -8.27 7.50 -1.95
CA ILE A 241 -7.63 8.79 -1.70
C ILE A 241 -6.16 8.53 -1.43
N LEU A 242 -5.30 9.06 -2.30
CA LEU A 242 -3.86 9.06 -2.11
C LEU A 242 -3.40 10.46 -1.72
N VAL A 243 -2.82 10.59 -0.54
CA VAL A 243 -2.12 11.81 -0.10
C VAL A 243 -0.64 11.52 -0.09
N LEU A 244 0.14 12.42 -0.68
CA LEU A 244 1.60 12.39 -0.70
C LEU A 244 2.12 13.78 -0.30
N LEU A 245 2.98 13.82 0.70
CA LEU A 245 3.63 15.01 1.22
C LEU A 245 5.14 14.89 1.01
N ASP A 246 5.73 15.90 0.37
CA ASP A 246 7.17 15.98 0.09
C ASP A 246 7.88 16.74 1.22
N GLU A 247 8.83 16.06 1.86
CA GLU A 247 9.66 16.61 2.96
C GLU A 247 8.84 17.30 4.08
N PRO A 248 7.77 16.66 4.61
CA PRO A 248 6.97 17.26 5.65
C PRO A 248 7.78 17.45 6.93
N LYS A 249 7.65 18.62 7.54
CA LYS A 249 8.22 18.91 8.85
C LYS A 249 7.24 18.44 9.93
N GLY A 250 7.68 17.52 10.80
CA GLY A 250 6.91 17.12 11.98
C GLY A 250 6.67 18.32 12.92
N LYS A 251 5.64 18.25 13.76
CA LYS A 251 5.33 19.31 14.73
C LYS A 251 6.37 19.41 15.87
N HIS A 252 7.13 18.34 16.11
CA HIS A 252 8.18 18.28 17.13
C HIS A 252 9.45 17.59 16.60
N SER A 253 10.58 17.79 17.30
CA SER A 253 11.92 17.25 16.98
C SER A 253 12.05 15.72 17.02
N ALA A 254 10.97 14.98 17.27
CA ALA A 254 10.98 13.52 17.26
C ALA A 254 10.91 12.99 15.82
N VAL A 255 11.90 12.18 15.45
CA VAL A 255 12.13 11.55 14.13
C VAL A 255 10.93 10.76 13.59
N SER A 256 9.94 10.42 14.43
CA SER A 256 8.76 9.62 14.05
C SER A 256 7.57 10.41 13.51
N GLN A 257 7.50 11.73 13.71
CA GLN A 257 6.30 12.53 13.41
C GLN A 257 6.21 13.02 11.95
N ASN A 258 7.20 12.75 11.12
CA ASN A 258 7.14 13.06 9.69
C ASN A 258 6.64 11.88 8.84
N THR A 259 6.35 10.72 9.41
CA THR A 259 5.93 9.51 8.67
C THR A 259 4.51 9.62 8.11
N GLY A 260 4.19 8.82 7.07
CA GLY A 260 2.88 8.85 6.41
C GLY A 260 1.69 8.67 7.36
N GLY A 261 1.82 7.87 8.42
CA GLY A 261 0.79 7.68 9.44
C GLY A 261 0.49 8.95 10.24
N TRP A 262 1.49 9.79 10.50
CA TRP A 262 1.33 11.01 11.29
C TRP A 262 0.89 12.22 10.47
N VAL A 263 1.37 12.36 9.24
CA VAL A 263 1.13 13.58 8.44
C VAL A 263 0.13 13.39 7.31
N ALA A 264 0.07 12.22 6.66
CA ALA A 264 -0.78 11.98 5.50
C ALA A 264 -2.11 11.31 5.88
N ALA A 265 -2.08 10.36 6.82
CA ALA A 265 -3.28 9.65 7.27
C ALA A 265 -4.39 10.58 7.82
N PRO A 266 -4.09 11.60 8.66
CA PRO A 266 -5.12 12.55 9.11
C PRO A 266 -5.76 13.34 7.98
N VAL A 267 -4.99 13.69 6.93
CA VAL A 267 -5.53 14.39 5.76
C VAL A 267 -6.54 13.51 5.05
N VAL A 268 -6.23 12.23 4.87
CA VAL A 268 -7.17 11.26 4.30
C VAL A 268 -8.43 11.14 5.15
N GLY A 269 -8.30 10.98 6.46
CA GLY A 269 -9.46 10.94 7.37
C GLY A 269 -10.34 12.20 7.27
N ASN A 270 -9.72 13.38 7.16
CA ASN A 270 -10.44 14.64 6.97
C ASN A 270 -11.18 14.73 5.63
N VAL A 271 -10.58 14.26 4.54
CA VAL A 271 -11.24 14.18 3.23
C VAL A 271 -12.44 13.23 3.31
N ILE A 272 -12.25 12.03 3.85
CA ILE A 272 -13.31 11.02 4.00
C ILE A 272 -14.48 11.57 4.81
N ARG A 273 -14.21 12.18 5.98
CA ARG A 273 -15.23 12.79 6.83
C ARG A 273 -16.06 13.84 6.10
N ARG A 274 -15.43 14.58 5.17
CA ARG A 274 -16.12 15.62 4.39
C ARG A 274 -16.95 15.04 3.26
N ILE A 275 -16.43 14.08 2.51
CA ILE A 275 -17.08 13.57 1.29
C ILE A 275 -18.09 12.46 1.57
N GLY A 276 -17.93 11.67 2.64
CA GLY A 276 -18.85 10.57 2.98
C GLY A 276 -20.33 11.01 2.99
N PRO A 277 -20.70 12.08 3.73
CA PRO A 277 -22.07 12.58 3.73
C PRO A 277 -22.49 13.22 2.39
N MET A 278 -21.56 13.87 1.67
CA MET A 278 -21.86 14.49 0.37
C MET A 278 -22.26 13.47 -0.69
N GLU A 279 -21.59 12.33 -0.66
CA GLU A 279 -21.79 11.23 -1.60
C GLU A 279 -22.90 10.27 -1.15
N GLY A 280 -23.62 10.61 -0.07
CA GLY A 280 -24.73 9.81 0.45
C GLY A 280 -24.31 8.48 1.06
N ILE A 281 -23.04 8.32 1.45
CA ILE A 281 -22.57 7.12 2.15
C ILE A 281 -23.05 7.18 3.60
N ALA A 282 -23.95 6.28 3.95
CA ALA A 282 -24.44 6.17 5.32
C ALA A 282 -23.32 5.70 6.27
N PRO A 283 -23.26 6.25 7.49
CA PRO A 283 -22.36 5.72 8.51
C PRO A 283 -22.62 4.25 8.81
N MET A 284 -21.55 3.46 8.88
CA MET A 284 -21.55 2.05 9.26
C MET A 284 -20.46 1.85 10.31
N LEU A 285 -20.87 1.33 11.48
CA LEU A 285 -19.93 0.88 12.50
C LEU A 285 -19.31 -0.47 12.07
N ASP A 286 -18.12 -0.77 12.55
CA ASP A 286 -17.58 -2.11 12.37
C ASP A 286 -18.56 -3.13 12.97
N PRO A 287 -18.88 -4.21 12.25
CA PRO A 287 -19.72 -5.25 12.81
C PRO A 287 -19.00 -5.86 14.03
N ILE A 288 -19.73 -5.95 15.15
CA ILE A 288 -19.28 -6.76 16.28
C ILE A 288 -19.42 -8.22 15.84
N LEU A 289 -18.32 -8.85 15.49
CA LEU A 289 -18.29 -10.26 15.11
C LEU A 289 -18.14 -11.10 16.36
N ASP A 290 -19.16 -11.92 16.67
CA ASP A 290 -19.05 -12.91 17.73
C ASP A 290 -18.35 -14.20 17.23
N ALA A 291 -18.13 -15.15 18.14
CA ALA A 291 -17.45 -16.41 17.84
C ALA A 291 -18.22 -17.31 16.84
N SER A 292 -19.52 -17.06 16.64
CA SER A 292 -20.39 -17.83 15.74
C SER A 292 -20.42 -17.30 14.31
N ALA A 293 -19.96 -16.07 14.09
CA ALA A 293 -19.94 -15.45 12.77
C ALA A 293 -18.97 -16.18 11.82
N PRO A 294 -19.39 -16.55 10.59
CA PRO A 294 -18.49 -17.12 9.59
C PRO A 294 -17.44 -16.07 9.18
N GLY A 295 -16.17 -16.46 9.16
CA GLY A 295 -15.07 -15.57 8.80
C GLY A 295 -13.70 -16.20 8.96
N THR A 296 -12.69 -15.58 8.36
CA THR A 296 -11.28 -15.96 8.55
C THR A 296 -10.83 -15.43 9.90
N VAL A 297 -10.39 -16.33 10.80
CA VAL A 297 -9.70 -15.95 12.03
C VAL A 297 -8.21 -15.84 11.74
N VAL A 298 -7.60 -14.74 12.20
CA VAL A 298 -6.17 -14.49 12.11
C VAL A 298 -5.63 -14.10 13.48
N GLU A 299 -4.34 -14.35 13.69
CA GLU A 299 -3.62 -13.91 14.89
C GLU A 299 -2.97 -12.54 14.64
N LEU A 300 -3.21 -11.59 15.54
CA LEU A 300 -2.61 -10.27 15.55
C LEU A 300 -2.18 -9.92 16.98
N ASP A 301 -0.88 -9.81 17.21
CA ASP A 301 -0.27 -9.49 18.51
C ASP A 301 -0.68 -10.44 19.65
N GLY A 302 -0.93 -11.71 19.31
CA GLY A 302 -1.39 -12.76 20.23
C GLY A 302 -2.91 -12.79 20.45
N ASP A 303 -3.65 -11.85 19.85
CA ASP A 303 -5.11 -11.83 19.88
C ASP A 303 -5.69 -12.48 18.62
N GLU A 304 -6.75 -13.27 18.77
CA GLU A 304 -7.53 -13.78 17.65
C GLU A 304 -8.48 -12.69 17.13
N ILE A 305 -8.27 -12.25 15.90
CA ILE A 305 -9.15 -11.31 15.21
C ILE A 305 -9.93 -12.06 14.14
N ARG A 306 -11.26 -11.94 14.21
CA ARG A 306 -12.15 -12.40 13.15
C ARG A 306 -12.28 -11.34 12.07
N LEU A 307 -11.91 -11.68 10.85
CA LEU A 307 -12.05 -10.77 9.72
C LEU A 307 -13.49 -10.80 9.19
N ALA A 308 -14.12 -9.63 9.09
CA ALA A 308 -15.45 -9.49 8.52
C ALA A 308 -15.48 -9.99 7.08
N ALA A 309 -16.56 -10.69 6.70
CA ALA A 309 -16.71 -11.31 5.38
C ALA A 309 -17.12 -10.34 4.25
N HIS A 310 -16.91 -9.03 4.41
CA HIS A 310 -17.39 -8.03 3.44
C HIS A 310 -16.76 -8.15 2.06
#